data_AF-B1KJA0-F1
#
_entry.id   AF-B1KJA0-F1
#
_cell.length_a   1.000
_cell.length_b   1.000
_cell.length_c   1.000
_cell.angle_alpha   90.00
_cell.angle_beta   90.00
_cell.angle_gamma   90.00
#
_symmetry.space_group_name_H-M   'P 1'
#
loop_
_entity.id
_entity.type
_entity.pdbx_description
1 polymer ?
#
loop_
_entity_poly.entity_id
_entity_poly.type
_entity_poly.pdbx_seq_one_letter_code
_entity_poly.pdbx_strand_id
1 'polypeptide(L)' 'MNVDQHLKVAQWHIEQARLHATSEHACGCPANDHDQKAIDAVEANLILEEKTCSL' A
#
# COMPACT_ATOMS: atom_id res chain seq x y z
N MET A 1 -6.57 10.44 -6.63
CA MET A 1 -5.17 10.90 -6.72
C MET A 1 -4.75 10.88 -8.18
N ASN A 2 -3.83 11.75 -8.61
CA ASN A 2 -3.19 11.62 -9.92
C ASN A 2 -2.00 10.63 -9.85
N VAL A 3 -1.43 10.26 -11.00
CA VAL A 3 -0.33 9.26 -11.08
C VAL A 3 0.85 9.63 -10.17
N ASP A 4 1.28 10.89 -10.17
CA ASP A 4 2.38 11.37 -9.33
C ASP A 4 2.07 11.24 -7.83
N GLN A 5 0.83 11.54 -7.42
CA GLN A 5 0.37 11.36 -6.04
C GLN A 5 0.36 9.88 -5.62
N HIS A 6 -0.09 8.97 -6.50
CA HIS A 6 -0.02 7.53 -6.24
C HIS A 6 1.42 7.05 -6.04
N LEU A 7 2.34 7.49 -6.90
CA LEU A 7 3.75 7.12 -6.80
C LEU A 7 4.39 7.64 -5.52
N LYS A 8 4.06 8.86 -5.09
CA LYS A 8 4.55 9.42 -3.82
C LYS A 8 4.08 8.65 -2.59
N VAL A 9 2.80 8.25 -2.56
CA VAL A 9 2.26 7.43 -1.47
C VAL A 9 2.94 6.06 -1.45
N ALA A 10 3.06 5.40 -2.60
CA ALA A 10 3.75 4.12 -2.71
C ALA A 10 5.21 4.20 -2.25
N GLN A 11 5.94 5.24 -2.66
CA GLN A 11 7.32 5.49 -2.21
C GLN A 11 7.39 5.62 -0.69
N TRP A 12 6.48 6.39 -0.09
CA TRP A 12 6.45 6.56 1.37
C TRP A 12 6.25 5.22 2.10
N HIS A 13 5.31 4.39 1.66
CA HIS A 13 5.06 3.07 2.28
C HIS A 13 6.29 2.15 2.18
N ILE A 14 6.99 2.14 1.04
CA ILE A 14 8.21 1.33 0.86
C ILE A 14 9.29 1.76 1.86
N GLU A 15 9.53 3.07 2.01
CA GLU A 15 10.56 3.55 2.93
C GLU A 15 10.18 3.35 4.40
N GLN A 16 8.90 3.52 4.76
CA GLN A 16 8.43 3.19 6.12
C GLN A 16 8.62 1.71 6.46
N ALA A 17 8.29 0.81 5.53
CA ALA A 17 8.49 -0.62 5.72
C ALA A 17 9.98 -0.96 5.95
N ARG A 18 10.90 -0.32 5.20
CA ARG A 18 12.34 -0.47 5.41
C ARG A 18 12.80 0.02 6.77
N LEU A 19 12.33 1.18 7.23
CA LEU A 19 12.66 1.74 8.54
C LEU A 19 12.12 0.88 9.69
N HIS A 20 10.93 0.31 9.54
CA HIS A 20 10.35 -0.62 10.50
C HIS A 20 11.12 -1.95 10.58
N ALA A 21 11.77 -2.38 9.51
CA ALA A 21 12.56 -3.61 9.50
C ALA A 21 13.89 -3.48 10.29
N THR A 22 14.35 -2.26 10.60
CA THR A 22 15.67 -2.01 11.20
C THR A 22 15.62 -1.37 12.60
N SER A 23 14.42 -1.14 13.16
CA SER A 23 14.22 -0.44 14.43
C SER A 23 13.38 -1.26 15.43
N GLU A 24 13.45 -0.94 16.73
CA GLU A 24 12.63 -1.53 17.82
C GLU A 24 11.13 -1.11 17.75
N HIS A 25 10.64 -0.70 16.57
CA HIS A 25 9.24 -0.34 16.41
C HIS A 25 8.38 -1.61 16.38
N ALA A 26 7.38 -1.69 17.26
CA ALA A 26 6.39 -2.76 17.27
C ALA A 26 5.49 -2.63 16.03
N CYS A 27 5.90 -3.23 14.92
CA CYS A 27 5.05 -3.56 13.80
C CYS A 27 3.90 -4.48 14.30
N GLY A 28 2.67 -4.25 13.84
CA GLY A 28 1.51 -5.04 14.27
C GLY A 28 0.16 -4.32 14.29
N CYS A 29 0.11 -3.04 13.88
CA CYS A 29 -1.18 -2.38 13.66
C CYS A 29 -1.98 -3.15 12.58
N PRO A 30 -3.27 -3.41 12.80
CA PRO A 30 -4.10 -4.03 11.78
C PRO A 30 -4.18 -3.12 10.55
N ALA A 31 -4.17 -3.72 9.36
CA ALA A 31 -4.46 -2.99 8.12
C ALA A 31 -5.88 -2.42 8.20
N ASN A 32 -6.05 -1.18 7.73
CA ASN A 32 -7.39 -0.64 7.53
C ASN A 32 -8.04 -1.28 6.28
N ASP A 33 -9.35 -1.09 6.11
CA ASP A 33 -10.12 -1.73 5.03
C ASP A 33 -9.62 -1.40 3.62
N HIS A 34 -9.06 -0.20 3.41
CA HIS A 34 -8.52 0.19 2.11
C HIS A 34 -7.23 -0.56 1.81
N ASP A 35 -6.31 -0.60 2.77
CA ASP A 35 -5.02 -1.26 2.63
C ASP A 35 -5.19 -2.78 2.54
N GLN A 36 -6.14 -3.35 3.29
CA GLN A 36 -6.45 -4.78 3.22
C GLN A 36 -6.92 -5.19 1.83
N LYS A 37 -7.76 -4.39 1.15
CA LYS A 37 -8.18 -4.68 -0.24
C LYS A 37 -7.00 -4.71 -1.20
N ALA A 38 -6.04 -3.80 -1.03
CA ALA A 38 -4.83 -3.78 -1.85
C ALA A 38 -3.95 -5.01 -1.57
N ILE A 39 -3.81 -5.41 -0.30
CA ILE A 39 -3.09 -6.64 0.10
C ILE A 39 -3.73 -7.87 -0.54
N ASP A 40 -5.04 -8.04 -0.38
CA ASP A 40 -5.78 -9.19 -0.93
C ASP A 40 -5.63 -9.27 -2.46
N ALA A 41 -5.66 -8.13 -3.16
CA ALA A 41 -5.45 -8.07 -4.60
C ALA A 41 -4.03 -8.49 -5.01
N VAL A 42 -3.01 -8.11 -4.24
CA VAL A 42 -1.62 -8.54 -4.48
C VAL A 42 -1.49 -10.04 -4.24
N GLU A 43 -2.01 -10.57 -3.14
CA GLU A 43 -1.94 -11.99 -2.79
C GLU A 43 -2.69 -12.88 -3.79
N ALA A 44 -3.80 -12.38 -4.32
CA ALA A 44 -4.57 -13.04 -5.38
C ALA A 44 -3.94 -12.86 -6.79
N ASN A 45 -2.83 -12.13 -6.92
CA ASN A 45 -2.20 -11.76 -8.19
C ASN A 45 -3.17 -11.04 -9.17
N LEU A 46 -4.01 -10.17 -8.62
CA LEU A 46 -5.06 -9.40 -9.30
C LEU A 46 -4.71 -7.91 -9.43
N ILE A 47 -3.43 -7.58 -9.62
CA ILE A 47 -3.04 -6.21 -10.00
C ILE A 47 -3.43 -6.01 -11.46
N LEU A 48 -4.66 -5.54 -11.68
CA LEU A 48 -5.23 -5.28 -12.99
C LEU A 48 -5.22 -3.77 -13.26
N GLU A 49 -5.18 -3.40 -14.54
CA GLU A 49 -5.37 -2.02 -14.95
C GLU A 49 -6.77 -1.53 -14.52
N GLU A 50 -6.81 -0.60 -13.58
CA GLU A 50 -8.05 0.11 -13.24
C GLU A 50 -8.40 1.08 -14.36
N LYS A 51 -9.38 0.68 -15.19
CA LYS A 51 -9.84 1.48 -16.34
C LYS A 51 -10.79 2.61 -15.94
N THR A 52 -11.33 2.58 -14.73
CA THR A 52 -12.28 3.58 -14.23
C THR A 52 -12.07 3.80 -12.74
N CYS A 53 -11.78 5.05 -12.35
CA CYS A 53 -11.78 5.47 -10.96
C CYS A 53 -13.18 5.99 -10.63
N SER A 54 -13.99 5.19 -9.94
CA SER A 54 -15.28 5.63 -9.39
C SER A 54 -15.07 6.01 -7.94
N LEU A 55 -14.61 7.25 -7.72
CA LEU A 55 -14.66 7.87 -6.40
C LEU A 55 -16.11 8.13 -6.00
#